data_AF-A0A1G2I490-F1
#
_entry.id   AF-A0A1G2I490-F1
#
_cell.length_a   1.000
_cell.length_b   1.000
_cell.length_c   1.000
_cell.angle_alpha   90.00
_cell.angle_beta   90.00
_cell.angle_gamma   90.00
#
_symmetry.space_group_name_H-M   'P 1'
#
loop_
_entity.id
_entity.type
_entity.pdbx_description
1 polymer ?
#
loop_
_entity_poly.entity_id
_entity_poly.type
_entity_poly.pdbx_seq_one_letter_code
_entity_poly.pdbx_strand_id
1 'polypeptide(L)'
;MVFSPLCQLNGGCMGCCGHDFESKEKIKQAVFKNNLEFKHANPQTEEQFIQFRDRRPSRDLRHGVCRNLIEEKGCFLCPLHPTRHQEKDLRIGHCDTNYFCNAAKAFEKWDEEKKKEFMLFIEQKKLDNVEYSIKMDNNSLLKEFNREL
;
A
#
# COMPACT_ATOMS: atom_id res chain seq x y z
N MET A 1 -12.07 -0.42 -11.67
CA MET A 1 -10.80 -0.92 -11.09
C MET A 1 -11.20 -1.93 -10.02
N VAL A 2 -10.67 -3.15 -10.04
CA VAL A 2 -10.99 -4.13 -8.98
C VAL A 2 -10.19 -3.69 -7.74
N PHE A 3 -10.85 -3.51 -6.61
CA PHE A 3 -10.21 -3.14 -5.36
C PHE A 3 -10.29 -4.34 -4.42
N SER A 4 -9.15 -4.81 -3.93
CA SER A 4 -9.16 -5.84 -2.89
C SER A 4 -9.32 -5.16 -1.53
N PRO A 5 -10.27 -5.59 -0.67
CA PRO A 5 -10.43 -5.01 0.67
C PRO A 5 -9.15 -5.14 1.52
N LEU A 6 -8.30 -6.12 1.21
CA LEU A 6 -6.99 -6.29 1.84
C LEU A 6 -6.06 -5.08 1.65
N CYS A 7 -6.17 -4.35 0.53
CA CYS A 7 -5.32 -3.20 0.27
C CYS A 7 -5.61 -2.01 1.19
N GLN A 8 -6.78 -1.99 1.84
CA GLN A 8 -7.21 -0.97 2.80
C GLN A 8 -7.32 -1.50 4.24
N LEU A 9 -7.18 -2.82 4.42
CA LEU A 9 -7.21 -3.44 5.74
C LEU A 9 -6.02 -2.97 6.58
N ASN A 10 -6.23 -2.88 7.89
CA ASN A 10 -5.19 -2.52 8.88
C ASN A 10 -4.48 -1.20 8.55
N GLY A 11 -5.25 -0.17 8.23
CA GLY A 11 -4.71 1.16 7.91
C GLY A 11 -4.05 1.27 6.53
N GLY A 12 -4.21 0.27 5.67
CA GLY A 12 -3.74 0.31 4.28
C GLY A 12 -2.39 -0.36 4.06
N CYS A 13 -2.23 -0.93 2.87
CA CYS A 13 -0.98 -1.59 2.46
C CYS A 13 0.01 -0.60 1.83
N MET A 14 1.30 -0.90 1.92
CA MET A 14 2.36 -0.14 1.25
C MET A 14 2.41 -0.34 -0.29
N GLY A 15 1.47 -1.09 -0.89
CA GLY A 15 1.71 -1.75 -2.18
C GLY A 15 0.78 -1.39 -3.35
N CYS A 16 1.31 -0.56 -4.25
CA CYS A 16 1.28 -0.75 -5.73
C CYS A 16 2.69 -0.64 -6.35
N CYS A 17 3.64 -0.10 -5.59
CA CYS A 17 5.05 0.04 -5.94
C CYS A 17 5.90 -0.22 -4.70
N GLY A 18 7.05 -0.86 -4.87
CA GLY A 18 8.03 -1.07 -3.81
C GLY A 18 7.80 -2.38 -3.06
N HIS A 19 8.73 -3.32 -3.27
CA HIS A 19 8.66 -4.71 -2.75
C HIS A 19 9.98 -5.16 -2.10
N ASP A 20 10.98 -4.28 -2.09
CA ASP A 20 12.33 -4.59 -1.59
C ASP A 20 12.63 -3.71 -0.36
N PHE A 21 11.89 -3.99 0.72
CA PHE A 21 11.94 -3.20 1.95
C PHE A 21 13.15 -3.58 2.80
N GLU A 22 13.97 -2.60 3.20
CA GLU A 22 15.18 -2.85 4.00
C GLU A 22 14.88 -3.24 5.46
N SER A 23 14.18 -2.37 6.20
CA SER A 23 13.82 -2.60 7.61
C SER A 23 12.61 -1.76 8.01
N LYS A 24 11.96 -2.14 9.12
CA LYS A 24 10.82 -1.40 9.69
C LYS A 24 11.18 0.05 10.01
N GLU A 25 12.36 0.29 10.56
CA GLU A 25 12.88 1.61 10.90
C GLU A 25 13.15 2.43 9.64
N LYS A 26 13.72 1.82 8.61
CA LYS A 26 14.00 2.47 7.31
C LYS A 26 12.71 2.84 6.58
N ILE A 27 11.70 1.98 6.63
CA ILE A 27 10.37 2.26 6.10
C ILE A 27 9.74 3.46 6.82
N LYS A 28 9.74 3.47 8.16
CA LYS A 28 9.23 4.61 8.94
C LYS A 28 9.97 5.90 8.61
N GLN A 29 11.30 5.86 8.49
CA GLN A 29 12.10 7.01 8.05
C GLN A 29 11.73 7.46 6.63
N ALA A 30 11.46 6.52 5.73
CA ALA A 30 11.09 6.83 4.36
C ALA A 30 9.74 7.54 4.28
N VAL A 31 8.73 6.98 4.94
CA VAL A 31 7.38 7.55 5.02
C VAL A 31 7.41 8.91 5.71
N PHE A 32 8.14 9.06 6.82
CA PHE A 32 8.30 10.34 7.50
C PHE A 32 8.84 11.43 6.56
N LYS A 33 9.87 11.13 5.78
CA LYS A 33 10.42 12.06 4.79
C LYS A 33 9.43 12.34 3.64
N ASN A 34 8.68 11.33 3.18
CA ASN A 34 7.62 11.51 2.17
C ASN A 34 6.52 12.46 2.69
N ASN A 35 6.10 12.29 3.95
CA ASN A 35 5.16 13.17 4.62
C ASN A 35 5.64 14.62 4.68
N LEU A 36 6.92 14.84 5.00
CA LEU A 36 7.51 16.19 5.02
C LEU A 36 7.49 16.81 3.62
N GLU A 37 7.89 16.06 2.59
CA GLU A 37 7.86 16.53 1.20
C GLU A 37 6.42 16.87 0.77
N PHE A 38 5.47 16.00 1.09
CA PHE A 38 4.06 16.19 0.73
C PHE A 38 3.47 17.41 1.44
N LYS A 39 3.74 17.58 2.74
CA LYS A 39 3.31 18.74 3.53
C LYS A 39 3.92 20.04 3.00
N HIS A 40 5.18 20.01 2.56
CA HIS A 40 5.83 21.18 2.00
C HIS A 40 5.26 21.55 0.62
N ALA A 41 5.04 20.56 -0.24
CA ALA A 41 4.44 20.78 -1.55
C ALA A 41 2.96 21.20 -1.47
N ASN A 42 2.24 20.70 -0.47
CA ASN A 42 0.84 21.00 -0.17
C ASN A 42 -0.08 21.06 -1.41
N PRO A 43 -0.11 20.01 -2.26
CA PRO A 43 -0.88 20.04 -3.49
C PRO A 43 -2.39 20.17 -3.20
N GLN A 44 -3.05 21.07 -3.94
CA GLN A 44 -4.48 21.37 -3.83
C GLN A 44 -5.26 21.02 -5.11
N THR A 45 -4.58 21.00 -6.28
CA THR A 45 -5.19 20.65 -7.57
C THR A 45 -4.61 19.36 -8.12
N GLU A 46 -5.34 18.70 -9.03
CA GLU A 46 -4.88 17.48 -9.70
C GLU A 46 -3.51 17.66 -10.36
N GLU A 47 -3.29 18.79 -11.02
CA GLU A 47 -2.01 19.13 -11.64
C GLU A 47 -0.89 19.21 -10.61
N GLN A 48 -1.14 19.78 -9.43
CA GLN A 48 -0.16 19.83 -8.35
C GLN A 48 0.13 18.45 -7.76
N PHE A 49 -0.88 17.57 -7.68
CA PHE A 49 -0.67 16.17 -7.30
C PHE A 49 0.18 15.42 -8.33
N ILE A 50 -0.05 15.66 -9.63
CA ILE A 50 0.75 15.08 -10.71
C ILE A 50 2.17 15.63 -10.69
N GLN A 51 2.36 16.93 -10.49
CA GLN A 51 3.69 17.54 -10.33
C GLN A 51 4.42 16.96 -9.12
N PHE A 52 3.73 16.78 -8.00
CA PHE A 52 4.31 16.11 -6.84
C PHE A 52 4.70 14.67 -7.17
N ARG A 53 3.84 13.89 -7.82
CA ARG A 53 4.12 12.53 -8.27
C ARG A 53 5.39 12.47 -9.12
N ASP A 54 5.50 13.34 -10.11
CA ASP A 54 6.55 13.32 -11.13
C ASP A 54 7.84 14.02 -10.70
N ARG A 55 7.90 14.53 -9.45
CA ARG A 55 9.12 15.11 -8.86
C ARG A 55 10.29 14.14 -8.81
N ARG A 56 10.03 12.83 -8.91
CA ARG A 56 11.02 11.75 -9.00
C ARG A 56 10.52 10.65 -9.95
N PRO A 57 11.40 9.88 -10.59
CA PRO A 57 11.01 8.71 -11.37
C PRO A 57 10.33 7.63 -10.51
N SER A 58 9.46 6.81 -11.11
CA SER A 58 8.68 5.79 -10.38
C SER A 58 9.52 4.69 -9.71
N ARG A 59 10.71 4.42 -10.23
CA ARG A 59 11.67 3.45 -9.68
C ARG A 59 12.65 4.07 -8.67
N ASP A 60 12.58 5.39 -8.44
CA ASP A 60 13.34 6.03 -7.36
C ASP A 60 12.62 5.78 -6.03
N LEU A 61 12.84 4.59 -5.48
CA LEU A 61 12.27 4.15 -4.21
C LEU A 61 13.19 4.51 -3.04
N ARG A 62 12.60 4.85 -1.90
CA ARG A 62 13.34 5.16 -0.67
C ARG A 62 13.29 3.97 0.27
N HIS A 63 14.38 3.21 0.36
CA HIS A 63 14.44 1.96 1.15
C HIS A 63 13.31 0.97 0.78
N GLY A 64 13.06 0.83 -0.53
CA GLY A 64 11.96 0.04 -1.06
C GLY A 64 10.58 0.71 -1.02
N VAL A 65 10.43 1.87 -0.36
CA VAL A 65 9.14 2.57 -0.24
C VAL A 65 8.91 3.55 -1.39
N CYS A 66 7.72 3.50 -1.99
CA CYS A 66 7.28 4.49 -2.97
C CYS A 66 7.35 5.91 -2.38
N ARG A 67 7.93 6.86 -3.10
CA ARG A 67 8.04 8.26 -2.64
C ARG A 67 6.71 8.98 -2.49
N ASN A 68 5.64 8.44 -3.08
CA ASN A 68 4.29 8.97 -2.93
C ASN A 68 3.52 8.32 -1.78
N LEU A 69 4.06 7.29 -1.12
CA LEU A 69 3.42 6.69 0.04
C LEU A 69 3.56 7.62 1.25
N ILE A 70 2.45 7.99 1.87
CA ILE A 70 2.40 8.83 3.06
C ILE A 70 1.61 8.15 4.17
N GLU A 71 1.77 8.64 5.39
CA GLU A 71 0.95 8.28 6.54
C GLU A 71 -0.01 9.41 6.92
N GLU A 72 -1.30 9.12 7.03
CA GLU A 72 -2.31 10.07 7.50
C GLU A 72 -3.17 9.38 8.56
N LYS A 73 -3.21 9.96 9.78
CA LYS A 73 -3.98 9.43 10.92
C LYS A 73 -3.69 7.95 11.25
N GLY A 74 -2.42 7.54 11.13
CA GLY A 74 -2.00 6.17 11.39
C GLY A 74 -2.26 5.18 10.25
N CYS A 75 -2.72 5.67 9.09
CA CYS A 75 -2.96 4.86 7.89
C CYS A 75 -1.93 5.16 6.80
N PHE A 76 -1.40 4.13 6.15
CA PHE A 76 -0.60 4.28 4.94
C PHE A 76 -1.49 4.39 3.72
N LEU A 77 -1.27 5.44 2.94
CA LEU A 77 -2.07 5.68 1.74
C LEU A 77 -1.25 6.37 0.64
N CYS A 78 -1.80 6.27 -0.57
CA CYS A 78 -1.31 7.03 -1.71
C CYS A 78 -2.22 8.25 -1.92
N PRO A 79 -1.69 9.48 -1.88
CA PRO A 79 -2.49 10.67 -2.10
C PRO A 79 -2.98 10.77 -3.55
N LEU A 80 -2.46 9.95 -4.47
CA LEU A 80 -2.80 9.88 -5.89
C LEU A 80 -3.89 8.84 -6.20
N HIS A 81 -4.36 8.11 -5.18
CA HIS A 81 -5.32 7.02 -5.36
C HIS A 81 -6.68 7.55 -5.86
N PRO A 82 -7.37 6.84 -6.79
CA PRO A 82 -8.64 7.30 -7.39
C PRO A 82 -9.75 7.61 -6.39
N THR A 83 -9.79 6.91 -5.26
CA THR A 83 -10.77 7.19 -4.17
C THR A 83 -10.62 8.58 -3.55
N ARG A 84 -9.51 9.29 -3.82
CA ARG A 84 -9.27 10.67 -3.37
C ARG A 84 -9.49 11.70 -4.48
N HIS A 85 -9.80 11.27 -5.71
CA HIS A 85 -9.84 12.11 -6.92
C HIS A 85 -11.05 11.77 -7.81
N GLN A 86 -12.24 11.57 -7.23
CA GLN A 86 -13.47 11.29 -7.99
C GLN A 86 -13.31 10.15 -9.02
N GLU A 87 -12.69 9.04 -8.59
CA GLU A 87 -12.38 7.87 -9.43
C GLU A 87 -11.29 8.09 -10.51
N LYS A 88 -10.69 9.27 -10.61
CA LYS A 88 -9.55 9.53 -11.50
C LYS A 88 -8.26 9.01 -10.90
N ASP A 89 -7.64 8.03 -11.54
CA ASP A 89 -6.39 7.45 -11.06
C ASP A 89 -5.16 8.28 -11.48
N LEU A 90 -4.68 9.14 -10.59
CA LEU A 90 -3.51 9.97 -10.83
C LEU A 90 -2.18 9.19 -10.77
N ARG A 91 -2.22 7.88 -10.53
CA ARG A 91 -1.03 7.00 -10.56
C ARG A 91 -0.68 6.52 -11.97
N ILE A 92 -1.62 6.60 -12.93
CA ILE A 92 -1.42 6.12 -14.30
C ILE A 92 -0.22 6.81 -14.96
N GLY A 93 0.60 6.01 -15.65
CA GLY A 93 1.85 6.45 -16.29
C GLY A 93 3.04 6.56 -15.33
N HIS A 94 2.84 6.32 -14.03
CA HIS A 94 3.88 6.38 -13.02
C HIS A 94 3.98 5.08 -12.21
N CYS A 95 2.87 4.59 -11.66
CA CYS A 95 2.85 3.35 -10.87
C CYS A 95 2.32 2.15 -11.66
N ASP A 96 2.61 0.93 -11.20
CA ASP A 96 1.90 -0.26 -11.65
C ASP A 96 0.53 -0.33 -10.96
N THR A 97 -0.49 0.25 -11.58
CA THR A 97 -1.85 0.31 -11.03
C THR A 97 -2.58 -1.03 -11.08
N ASN A 98 -2.03 -2.03 -11.79
CA ASN A 98 -2.57 -3.38 -11.87
C ASN A 98 -1.87 -4.36 -10.92
N TYR A 99 -0.88 -3.88 -10.15
CA TYR A 99 -0.19 -4.72 -9.19
C TYR A 99 -1.13 -5.21 -8.09
N PHE A 100 -1.11 -6.52 -7.88
CA PHE A 100 -1.63 -7.18 -6.69
C PHE A 100 -0.56 -8.11 -6.14
N CYS A 101 -0.34 -8.06 -4.83
CA CYS A 101 0.47 -9.08 -4.16
C CYS A 101 -0.20 -10.46 -4.29
N ASN A 102 0.55 -11.55 -4.12
CA ASN A 102 -0.06 -12.88 -4.32
C ASN A 102 -1.14 -13.18 -3.29
N ALA A 103 -1.05 -12.63 -2.08
CA ALA A 103 -2.11 -12.74 -1.09
C ALA A 103 -3.43 -12.13 -1.58
N ALA A 104 -3.39 -10.92 -2.15
CA ALA A 104 -4.58 -10.30 -2.76
C ALA A 104 -5.08 -11.10 -3.98
N LYS A 105 -4.18 -11.56 -4.86
CA LYS A 105 -4.56 -12.42 -6.01
C LYS A 105 -5.21 -13.73 -5.59
N ALA A 106 -4.77 -14.33 -4.50
CA ALA A 106 -5.36 -15.54 -3.94
C ALA A 106 -6.73 -15.24 -3.33
N PHE A 107 -6.81 -14.17 -2.53
CA PHE A 107 -8.04 -13.72 -1.88
C PHE A 107 -9.18 -13.48 -2.86
N GLU A 108 -8.92 -12.80 -3.99
CA GLU A 108 -9.95 -12.54 -5.01
C GLU A 108 -10.53 -13.83 -5.63
N LYS A 109 -9.79 -14.94 -5.58
CA LYS A 109 -10.23 -16.23 -6.15
C LYS A 109 -10.95 -17.13 -5.15
N TRP A 110 -10.92 -16.78 -3.86
CA TRP A 110 -11.56 -17.57 -2.83
C TRP A 110 -13.07 -17.34 -2.80
N ASP A 111 -13.79 -18.33 -2.26
CA ASP A 111 -15.18 -18.14 -1.87
C ASP A 111 -15.30 -17.19 -0.68
N GLU A 112 -16.53 -16.75 -0.41
CA GLU A 112 -16.80 -15.77 0.64
C GLU A 112 -16.54 -16.30 2.06
N GLU A 113 -16.60 -17.61 2.28
CA GLU A 113 -16.30 -18.22 3.58
C GLU A 113 -14.80 -18.12 3.88
N LYS A 114 -13.96 -18.57 2.95
CA LYS A 114 -12.51 -18.51 3.09
C LYS A 114 -11.98 -17.07 3.13
N LYS A 115 -12.61 -16.14 2.41
CA LYS A 115 -12.30 -14.71 2.54
C LYS A 115 -12.54 -14.21 3.97
N LYS A 116 -13.69 -14.54 4.57
CA LYS A 116 -14.02 -14.15 5.95
C LYS A 116 -13.03 -14.75 6.96
N GLU A 117 -12.69 -16.02 6.81
CA GLU A 117 -11.69 -16.68 7.66
C GLU A 117 -10.34 -15.98 7.60
N PHE A 118 -9.87 -15.64 6.40
CA PHE A 118 -8.59 -14.95 6.25
C PHE A 118 -8.59 -13.54 6.85
N MET A 119 -9.69 -12.80 6.72
CA MET A 119 -9.85 -11.48 7.33
C MET A 119 -9.76 -11.59 8.87
N LEU A 120 -10.49 -12.54 9.46
CA LEU A 120 -10.45 -12.81 10.91
C LEU A 120 -9.05 -13.22 11.37
N PHE A 121 -8.38 -14.08 10.60
CA PHE A 121 -6.99 -14.49 10.86
C PHE A 121 -6.06 -13.28 10.91
N ILE A 122 -6.16 -12.35 9.95
CA ILE A 122 -5.34 -11.12 9.95
C ILE A 122 -5.64 -10.25 11.17
N GLU A 123 -6.91 -10.02 11.49
CA GLU A 123 -7.34 -9.18 12.62
C GLU A 123 -6.81 -9.72 13.96
N GLN A 124 -6.82 -11.04 14.15
CA GLN A 124 -6.34 -11.70 15.36
C GLN A 124 -4.82 -11.56 15.57
N LYS A 125 -4.04 -11.43 14.49
CA LYS A 125 -2.57 -11.28 14.58
C LYS A 125 -2.15 -9.91 15.14
N LYS A 126 -3.05 -8.91 15.16
CA LYS A 126 -2.79 -7.55 15.69
C LYS A 126 -1.49 -6.93 15.16
N LEU A 127 -1.22 -7.13 13.88
CA LEU A 127 -0.02 -6.60 13.22
C LEU A 127 -0.12 -5.08 13.11
N ASP A 128 1.01 -4.38 13.14
CA ASP A 128 1.02 -2.99 12.67
C ASP A 128 1.04 -2.92 11.13
N ASN A 129 0.79 -1.74 10.57
CA ASN A 129 0.65 -1.56 9.13
C ASN A 129 1.93 -1.95 8.35
N VAL A 130 3.11 -1.77 8.95
CA VAL A 130 4.39 -2.13 8.33
C VAL A 130 4.52 -3.65 8.28
N GLU A 131 4.30 -4.31 9.41
CA GLU A 131 4.35 -5.77 9.50
C GLU A 131 3.30 -6.43 8.62
N TYR A 132 2.08 -5.90 8.62
CA TYR A 132 1.00 -6.33 7.74
C TYR A 132 1.44 -6.24 6.28
N SER A 133 1.90 -5.07 5.84
CA SER A 133 2.29 -4.84 4.45
C SER A 133 3.44 -5.75 4.00
N ILE A 134 4.49 -5.89 4.82
CA ILE A 134 5.64 -6.76 4.50
C ILE A 134 5.19 -8.22 4.42
N LYS A 135 4.42 -8.70 5.39
CA LYS A 135 4.00 -10.11 5.44
C LYS A 135 2.96 -10.46 4.36
N MET A 136 2.16 -9.49 3.91
CA MET A 136 1.26 -9.64 2.76
C MET A 136 2.04 -9.73 1.46
N ASP A 137 3.06 -8.88 1.27
CA ASP A 137 3.85 -8.82 0.05
C ASP A 137 4.78 -10.03 -0.10
N ASN A 138 5.45 -10.46 0.98
CA ASN A 138 6.38 -11.59 0.97
C ASN A 138 5.70 -12.97 1.12
N ASN A 139 4.37 -13.03 1.07
CA ASN A 139 3.52 -14.21 1.21
C ASN A 139 3.56 -14.91 2.59
N SER A 140 4.17 -14.33 3.63
CA SER A 140 4.23 -14.98 4.94
C SER A 140 2.84 -15.21 5.54
N LEU A 141 1.96 -14.20 5.49
CA LEU A 141 0.58 -14.34 6.01
C LEU A 141 -0.22 -15.39 5.23
N LEU A 142 -0.06 -15.43 3.91
CA LEU A 142 -0.74 -16.43 3.07
C LEU A 142 -0.26 -17.84 3.39
N LYS A 143 1.06 -18.03 3.57
CA LYS A 143 1.65 -19.34 3.93
C LYS A 143 1.23 -19.79 5.32
N GLU A 144 1.18 -18.87 6.28
CA GLU A 144 0.77 -19.14 7.65
C GLU A 144 -0.70 -19.57 7.70
N PHE A 145 -1.60 -18.82 7.05
CA PHE A 145 -3.01 -19.17 6.95
C PHE A 145 -3.24 -20.57 6.33
N ASN A 146 -2.54 -20.89 5.24
CA ASN A 146 -2.68 -22.20 4.59
C ASN A 146 -2.07 -23.38 5.40
N ARG A 147 -1.30 -23.13 6.46
CA ARG A 147 -0.79 -24.17 7.36
C ARG A 147 -1.70 -24.40 8.58
N GLU A 148 -2.52 -23.41 8.91
CA GLU A 148 -3.49 -23.48 10.01
C GLU A 148 -4.82 -24.12 9.54
N LEU A 149 -5.01 -24.32 8.23
CA LEU A 149 -6.07 -25.09 7.57
C LEU A 149 -5.66 -26.57 7.38
#